data_AF-A0A6I3DDE5-F1
#
_entry.id   AF-A0A6I3DDE5-F1
#
_cell.length_a   1.000
_cell.length_b   1.000
_cell.length_c   1.000
_cell.angle_alpha   90.00
_cell.angle_beta   90.00
_cell.angle_gamma   90.00
#
_symmetry.space_group_name_H-M   'P 1'
#
loop_
_entity.id
_entity.type
_entity.pdbx_description
1 polymer ?
#
loop_
_entity_poly.entity_id
_entity_poly.type
_entity_poly.pdbx_seq_one_letter_code
_entity_poly.pdbx_strand_id
1 'polypeptide(L)'
;MNLNNDTRAIAEMFADMTDIFCESIDEDGLHMLLSYCLEASSLDRGEIVMLPKGNETPLTVRSDKTIRPHTETIPYLAQRSLNTLQSEFSVIGNGRELICEYAFPLRIRGAALGVIHLSSVGQTALGEHSIAVLQSIADIAATTIDQTHRIQQAHSLVSQLQGALDSRVIIEQAKGILAERNHTDFPSAFQEIRSIARREQRPVRTVAADIVAGLVTAS
;
A
#
# COMPACT_ATOMS: atom_id res chain seq x y z
N MET A 1 30.94 22.16 7.67
CA MET A 1 29.83 21.35 7.13
C MET A 1 29.01 20.86 8.32
N ASN A 2 27.67 20.96 8.27
CA ASN A 2 26.83 21.20 9.46
C ASN A 2 25.78 20.08 9.65
N LEU A 3 26.02 19.14 10.57
CA LEU A 3 25.16 18.01 10.95
C LEU A 3 23.70 18.40 11.26
N ASN A 4 23.48 19.68 11.60
CA ASN A 4 22.17 20.27 11.85
C ASN A 4 21.29 20.33 10.59
N ASN A 5 21.87 20.46 9.39
CA ASN A 5 21.09 20.59 8.16
C ASN A 5 20.50 19.23 7.74
N ASP A 6 21.26 18.15 7.94
CA ASP A 6 20.85 16.79 7.55
C ASP A 6 19.79 16.23 8.51
N THR A 7 19.95 16.45 9.81
CA THR A 7 18.93 16.07 10.81
C THR A 7 17.60 16.79 10.55
N ARG A 8 17.67 18.06 10.13
CA ARG A 8 16.49 18.85 9.78
C ARG A 8 15.84 18.37 8.50
N ALA A 9 16.63 18.09 7.45
CA ALA A 9 16.12 17.55 6.19
C ALA A 9 15.44 16.18 6.39
N ILE A 10 16.02 15.31 7.21
CA ILE A 10 15.40 14.03 7.58
C ILE A 10 14.09 14.24 8.34
N ALA A 11 14.05 15.18 9.31
CA ALA A 11 12.85 15.47 10.08
C ALA A 11 11.72 16.11 9.24
N GLU A 12 12.06 17.03 8.34
CA GLU A 12 11.11 17.61 7.38
C GLU A 12 10.58 16.53 6.43
N MET A 13 11.44 15.66 5.90
CA MET A 13 11.01 14.50 5.11
C MET A 13 10.14 13.53 5.89
N PHE A 14 10.43 13.27 7.17
CA PHE A 14 9.57 12.41 8.00
C PHE A 14 8.15 12.97 8.11
N ALA A 15 8.03 14.28 8.33
CA ALA A 15 6.75 14.96 8.42
C ALA A 15 6.01 14.94 7.08
N ASP A 16 6.72 15.27 6.00
CA ASP A 16 6.17 15.20 4.65
C ASP A 16 5.75 13.78 4.30
N MET A 17 6.53 12.75 4.65
CA MET A 17 6.23 11.34 4.37
C MET A 17 4.96 10.85 5.06
N THR A 18 4.69 11.31 6.28
CA THR A 18 3.42 11.00 6.95
C THR A 18 2.23 11.61 6.21
N ASP A 19 2.40 12.77 5.57
CA ASP A 19 1.37 13.40 4.75
C ASP A 19 1.26 12.74 3.36
N ILE A 20 2.40 12.37 2.75
CA ILE A 20 2.50 11.71 1.44
C ILE A 20 1.76 10.38 1.41
N PHE A 21 1.94 9.54 2.45
CA PHE A 21 1.37 8.19 2.50
C PHE A 21 0.24 8.06 3.54
N CYS A 22 -0.40 9.17 3.92
CA CYS A 22 -1.39 9.21 5.00
C CYS A 22 -2.58 8.27 4.77
N GLU A 23 -3.12 8.25 3.55
CA GLU A 23 -4.34 7.50 3.21
C GLU A 23 -4.07 6.29 2.30
N SER A 24 -3.15 6.42 1.35
CA SER A 24 -2.86 5.38 0.38
C SER A 24 -1.42 5.41 -0.13
N ILE A 25 -0.99 4.30 -0.72
CA ILE A 25 0.29 4.18 -1.42
C ILE A 25 -0.04 4.13 -2.90
N ASP A 26 0.14 5.25 -3.57
CA ASP A 26 -0.19 5.44 -4.98
C ASP A 26 1.02 5.96 -5.77
N GLU A 27 0.81 6.15 -7.06
CA GLU A 27 1.85 6.61 -7.98
C GLU A 27 2.36 8.00 -7.59
N ASP A 28 1.47 8.93 -7.22
CA ASP A 28 1.81 10.31 -6.89
C ASP A 28 2.68 10.39 -5.63
N GLY A 29 2.32 9.66 -4.58
CA GLY A 29 3.11 9.60 -3.35
C GLY A 29 4.50 9.01 -3.57
N LEU A 30 4.60 7.96 -4.38
CA LEU A 30 5.90 7.38 -4.74
C LEU A 30 6.73 8.29 -5.64
N HIS A 31 6.12 9.05 -6.56
CA HIS A 31 6.82 10.08 -7.35
C HIS A 31 7.38 11.20 -6.48
N MET A 32 6.63 11.64 -5.45
CA MET A 32 7.15 12.61 -4.48
C MET A 32 8.35 12.03 -3.72
N LEU A 33 8.23 10.82 -3.17
CA LEU A 33 9.35 10.14 -2.49
C LEU A 33 10.58 10.02 -3.42
N LEU A 34 10.37 9.64 -4.68
CA LEU A 34 11.44 9.55 -5.66
C LEU A 34 12.08 10.92 -5.93
N SER A 35 11.29 11.97 -6.01
CA SER A 35 11.78 13.35 -6.19
C SER A 35 12.68 13.78 -5.03
N TYR A 36 12.29 13.51 -3.78
CA TYR A 36 13.15 13.75 -2.62
C TYR A 36 14.48 12.98 -2.69
N CYS A 37 14.44 11.72 -3.12
CA CYS A 37 15.65 10.90 -3.25
C CYS A 37 16.62 11.48 -4.31
N LEU A 38 16.09 11.99 -5.42
CA LEU A 38 16.89 12.63 -6.47
C LEU A 38 17.48 13.96 -5.99
N GLU A 39 16.70 14.76 -5.27
CA GLU A 39 17.20 16.02 -4.68
C GLU A 39 18.30 15.76 -3.64
N ALA A 40 18.11 14.81 -2.74
CA ALA A 40 19.09 14.46 -1.69
C ALA A 40 20.38 13.85 -2.25
N SER A 41 20.29 13.15 -3.39
CA SER A 41 21.43 12.48 -4.01
C SER A 41 22.10 13.31 -5.12
N SER A 42 21.42 14.33 -5.65
CA SER A 42 21.77 15.03 -6.90
C SER A 42 21.83 14.13 -8.15
N LEU A 43 21.43 12.86 -8.05
CA LEU A 43 21.36 11.95 -9.19
C LEU A 43 20.18 12.32 -10.10
N ASP A 44 20.29 12.02 -11.38
CA ASP A 44 19.34 12.46 -12.41
C ASP A 44 18.31 11.40 -12.79
N ARG A 45 18.51 10.14 -12.37
CA ARG A 45 17.60 9.03 -12.69
C ARG A 45 17.28 8.20 -11.46
N GLY A 46 16.03 7.77 -11.37
CA GLY A 46 15.65 6.78 -10.39
C GLY A 46 14.32 6.09 -10.69
N GLU A 47 14.11 4.99 -9.98
CA GLU A 47 12.96 4.13 -10.06
C GLU A 47 12.65 3.59 -8.66
N ILE A 48 11.38 3.55 -8.29
CA ILE A 48 10.92 2.80 -7.10
C ILE A 48 10.08 1.65 -7.59
N VAL A 49 10.44 0.44 -7.17
CA VAL A 49 9.67 -0.78 -7.44
C VAL A 49 9.09 -1.28 -6.12
N MET A 50 7.76 -1.31 -6.03
CA MET A 50 7.05 -1.94 -4.93
C MET A 50 6.76 -3.40 -5.27
N LEU A 51 7.08 -4.29 -4.34
CA LEU A 51 6.70 -5.69 -4.46
C LEU A 51 5.18 -5.83 -4.28
N PRO A 52 4.51 -6.62 -5.13
CA PRO A 52 3.07 -6.80 -5.05
C PRO A 52 2.69 -7.48 -3.74
N LYS A 53 1.60 -7.02 -3.13
CA LYS A 53 1.00 -7.68 -1.97
C LYS A 53 -0.15 -8.58 -2.42
N GLY A 54 0.05 -9.89 -2.33
CA GLY A 54 -0.96 -10.87 -2.77
C GLY A 54 -1.17 -10.83 -4.29
N ASN A 55 -2.36 -10.44 -4.73
CA ASN A 55 -2.74 -10.37 -6.15
C ASN A 55 -2.69 -8.95 -6.73
N GLU A 56 -2.15 -7.99 -6.00
CA GLU A 56 -1.98 -6.62 -6.50
C GLU A 56 -0.97 -6.57 -7.65
N THR A 57 -1.16 -5.64 -8.58
CA THR A 57 -0.17 -5.36 -9.60
C THR A 57 1.06 -4.70 -8.98
N PRO A 58 2.29 -5.06 -9.38
CA PRO A 58 3.48 -4.34 -8.95
C PRO A 58 3.35 -2.86 -9.29
N LEU A 59 3.60 -1.99 -8.31
CA LEU A 59 3.61 -0.55 -8.53
C LEU A 59 5.05 -0.12 -8.78
N THR A 60 5.28 0.61 -9.87
CA THR A 60 6.61 1.09 -10.25
C THR A 60 6.51 2.53 -10.70
N VAL A 61 7.35 3.40 -10.13
CA VAL A 61 7.47 4.80 -10.54
C VAL A 61 8.88 5.10 -11.00
N ARG A 62 9.02 5.99 -11.98
CA ARG A 62 10.30 6.37 -12.57
C ARG A 62 10.38 7.87 -12.72
N SER A 63 11.59 8.41 -12.61
CA SER A 63 11.84 9.84 -12.75
C SER A 63 11.79 10.32 -14.20
N ASP A 64 12.01 9.41 -15.16
CA ASP A 64 12.05 9.71 -16.57
C ASP A 64 10.71 9.39 -17.26
N LYS A 65 10.05 10.42 -17.83
CA LYS A 65 8.89 10.21 -18.73
C LYS A 65 9.29 9.56 -20.06
N THR A 66 10.58 9.27 -20.28
CA THR A 66 11.05 8.53 -21.44
C THR A 66 10.64 7.07 -21.32
N ILE A 67 9.57 6.73 -22.03
CA ILE A 67 9.01 5.38 -22.15
C ILE A 67 10.11 4.44 -22.66
N ARG A 68 10.78 3.73 -21.76
CA ARG A 68 11.33 2.43 -22.08
C ARG A 68 10.19 1.42 -21.97
N PRO A 69 10.03 0.49 -22.92
CA PRO A 69 8.91 -0.44 -22.91
C PRO A 69 8.87 -1.19 -21.56
N HIS A 70 7.63 -1.43 -21.09
CA HIS A 70 7.19 -2.03 -19.82
C HIS A 70 7.70 -3.48 -19.56
N THR A 71 8.76 -3.89 -20.25
CA THR A 71 9.32 -5.25 -20.32
C THR A 71 10.67 -5.38 -19.59
N GLU A 72 11.19 -4.30 -18.98
CA GLU A 72 12.51 -4.33 -18.34
C GLU A 72 12.45 -5.01 -16.96
N THR A 73 13.26 -6.05 -16.83
CA THR A 73 13.55 -6.75 -15.58
C THR A 73 14.11 -5.76 -14.56
N ILE A 74 13.74 -5.90 -13.28
CA ILE A 74 14.33 -5.12 -12.17
C ILE A 74 15.86 -5.11 -12.35
N PRO A 75 16.53 -3.93 -12.36
CA PRO A 75 17.97 -3.84 -12.51
C PRO A 75 18.69 -4.80 -11.56
N TYR A 76 19.78 -5.44 -12.01
CA TYR A 76 20.45 -6.48 -11.22
C TYR A 76 20.80 -6.00 -9.80
N LEU A 77 21.25 -4.76 -9.66
CA LEU A 77 21.61 -4.17 -8.38
C LEU A 77 20.40 -4.01 -7.46
N ALA A 78 19.27 -3.55 -8.02
CA ALA A 78 18.00 -3.47 -7.31
C ALA A 78 17.49 -4.86 -6.90
N GLN A 79 17.57 -5.85 -7.80
CA GLN A 79 17.20 -7.23 -7.50
C GLN A 79 18.08 -7.84 -6.40
N ARG A 80 19.39 -7.57 -6.44
CA ARG A 80 20.33 -8.00 -5.41
C ARG A 80 20.00 -7.37 -4.07
N SER A 81 19.73 -6.07 -4.04
CA SER A 81 19.31 -5.34 -2.83
C SER A 81 18.02 -5.91 -2.22
N LEU A 82 17.03 -6.26 -3.06
CA LEU A 82 15.81 -6.95 -2.62
C LEU A 82 16.11 -8.30 -1.97
N ASN A 83 17.09 -9.04 -2.49
CA ASN A 83 17.47 -10.36 -1.97
C ASN A 83 18.32 -10.29 -0.70
N THR A 84 19.24 -9.32 -0.61
CA THR A 84 20.18 -9.18 0.51
C THR A 84 19.63 -8.32 1.64
N LEU A 85 18.60 -7.50 1.38
CA LEU A 85 18.06 -6.48 2.27
C LEU A 85 19.13 -5.47 2.73
N GLN A 86 20.15 -5.29 1.89
CA GLN A 86 21.24 -4.34 2.07
C GLN A 86 21.23 -3.30 0.96
N SER A 87 21.80 -2.12 1.26
CA SER A 87 22.10 -1.13 0.24
C SER A 87 23.20 -1.68 -0.67
N GLU A 88 23.01 -1.62 -1.97
CA GLU A 88 23.95 -2.11 -2.97
C GLU A 88 24.34 -0.93 -3.88
N PHE A 89 25.60 -0.88 -4.31
CA PHE A 89 26.07 0.19 -5.20
C PHE A 89 27.11 -0.33 -6.19
N SER A 90 27.14 0.29 -7.37
CA SER A 90 28.10 0.00 -8.43
C SER A 90 28.58 1.32 -9.04
N VAL A 91 29.90 1.47 -9.15
CA VAL A 91 30.53 2.65 -9.74
C VAL A 91 31.54 2.18 -10.77
N ILE A 92 31.26 2.46 -12.04
CA ILE A 92 32.06 2.03 -13.18
C ILE A 92 32.57 3.27 -13.92
N GLY A 93 33.89 3.39 -14.07
CA GLY A 93 34.50 4.53 -14.76
C GLY A 93 35.46 4.08 -15.87
N ASN A 94 35.46 4.82 -16.98
CA ASN A 94 36.41 4.62 -18.09
C ASN A 94 37.40 5.81 -18.26
N GLY A 95 37.49 6.68 -17.26
CA GLY A 95 38.37 7.86 -17.26
C GLY A 95 37.77 9.12 -17.90
N ARG A 96 36.62 9.03 -18.58
CA ARG A 96 35.87 10.20 -19.12
C ARG A 96 34.45 10.30 -18.57
N GLU A 97 33.81 9.15 -18.33
CA GLU A 97 32.47 9.07 -17.76
C GLU A 97 32.45 8.10 -16.60
N LEU A 98 31.61 8.41 -15.61
CA LEU A 98 31.31 7.58 -14.46
C LEU A 98 29.86 7.16 -14.53
N ILE A 99 29.59 5.86 -14.47
CA ILE A 99 28.24 5.31 -14.33
C ILE A 99 28.12 4.87 -12.87
N CYS A 100 27.16 5.45 -12.16
CA CYS A 100 26.87 5.09 -10.79
C CYS A 100 25.45 4.53 -10.69
N GLU A 101 25.29 3.46 -9.93
CA GLU A 101 24.02 2.84 -9.57
C GLU A 101 23.99 2.60 -8.07
N TYR A 102 22.84 2.86 -7.45
CA TYR A 102 22.59 2.65 -6.03
C TYR A 102 21.21 2.03 -5.85
N ALA A 103 21.10 1.04 -4.99
CA ALA A 103 19.85 0.39 -4.63
C ALA A 103 19.67 0.40 -3.11
N PHE A 104 18.52 0.87 -2.64
CA PHE A 104 18.15 0.96 -1.24
C PHE A 104 16.87 0.16 -0.99
N PRO A 105 16.91 -0.92 -0.20
CA PRO A 105 15.74 -1.74 0.02
C PRO A 105 14.78 -1.04 0.98
N LEU A 106 13.50 -0.99 0.61
CA LEU A 106 12.41 -0.59 1.52
C LEU A 106 12.11 -1.78 2.43
N ARG A 107 12.85 -1.90 3.53
CA ARG A 107 12.82 -3.09 4.40
C ARG A 107 12.01 -2.86 5.66
N ILE A 108 11.16 -3.82 6.00
CA ILE A 108 10.44 -3.86 7.28
C ILE A 108 10.54 -5.27 7.86
N ARG A 109 10.95 -5.39 9.13
CA ARG A 109 10.97 -6.66 9.89
C ARG A 109 11.62 -7.84 9.14
N GLY A 110 12.71 -7.60 8.41
CA GLY A 110 13.44 -8.65 7.69
C GLY A 110 12.82 -9.08 6.35
N ALA A 111 11.92 -8.28 5.79
CA ALA A 111 11.38 -8.45 4.43
C ALA A 111 11.49 -7.13 3.65
N ALA A 112 11.62 -7.22 2.32
CA ALA A 112 11.51 -6.07 1.44
C ALA A 112 10.04 -5.83 1.07
N LEU A 113 9.62 -4.57 1.16
CA LEU A 113 8.39 -4.06 0.56
C LEU A 113 8.63 -3.59 -0.87
N GLY A 114 9.87 -3.25 -1.20
CA GLY A 114 10.26 -2.68 -2.47
C GLY A 114 11.72 -2.23 -2.46
N VAL A 115 12.13 -1.50 -3.49
CA VAL A 115 13.48 -0.97 -3.64
C VAL A 115 13.46 0.39 -4.32
N ILE A 116 14.28 1.30 -3.84
CA ILE A 116 14.60 2.56 -4.51
C ILE A 116 15.91 2.32 -5.27
N HIS A 117 15.89 2.50 -6.59
CA HIS A 117 17.05 2.42 -7.44
C HIS A 117 17.36 3.81 -8.00
N LEU A 118 18.57 4.31 -7.81
CA LEU A 118 19.03 5.59 -8.32
C LEU A 118 20.26 5.37 -9.20
N SER A 119 20.38 6.14 -10.27
CA SER A 119 21.53 6.05 -11.17
C SER A 119 21.90 7.39 -11.77
N SER A 120 23.14 7.51 -12.22
CA SER A 120 23.59 8.64 -13.01
C SER A 120 24.74 8.28 -13.95
N VAL A 121 24.87 9.05 -15.03
CA VAL A 121 25.98 8.98 -15.98
C VAL A 121 26.67 10.35 -16.02
N GLY A 122 27.98 10.36 -15.79
CA GLY A 122 28.80 11.58 -15.84
C GLY A 122 28.83 12.39 -14.53
N GLN A 123 28.15 11.92 -13.47
CA GLN A 123 28.23 12.53 -12.14
C GLN A 123 29.27 11.86 -11.24
N THR A 124 29.58 12.50 -10.11
CA THR A 124 30.48 11.93 -9.09
C THR A 124 29.74 10.89 -8.26
N ALA A 125 30.44 9.85 -7.80
CA ALA A 125 29.88 8.86 -6.89
C ALA A 125 29.41 9.51 -5.57
N LEU A 126 28.34 8.96 -4.99
CA LEU A 126 27.84 9.36 -3.69
C LEU A 126 28.88 9.01 -2.61
N GLY A 127 29.06 9.93 -1.66
CA GLY A 127 29.80 9.65 -0.44
C GLY A 127 28.99 8.77 0.52
N GLU A 128 29.68 8.16 1.50
CA GLU A 128 29.07 7.33 2.53
C GLU A 128 27.94 8.03 3.29
N HIS A 129 28.08 9.35 3.50
CA HIS A 129 27.04 10.16 4.17
C HIS A 129 25.74 10.23 3.37
N SER A 130 25.82 10.52 2.07
CA SER A 130 24.64 10.56 1.20
C SER A 130 23.97 9.19 1.10
N ILE A 131 24.77 8.11 1.05
CA ILE A 131 24.27 6.74 1.09
C ILE A 131 23.52 6.47 2.41
N ALA A 132 24.06 6.91 3.55
CA ALA A 132 23.41 6.74 4.85
C ALA A 132 22.10 7.54 4.96
N VAL A 133 22.05 8.75 4.40
CA VAL A 133 20.83 9.57 4.33
C VAL A 133 19.77 8.86 3.47
N LEU A 134 20.12 8.40 2.27
CA LEU A 134 19.19 7.68 1.38
C LEU A 134 18.69 6.36 1.98
N GLN A 135 19.56 5.63 2.70
CA GLN A 135 19.12 4.44 3.43
C GLN A 135 18.15 4.80 4.56
N SER A 136 18.39 5.92 5.26
CA SER A 136 17.47 6.41 6.28
C SER A 136 16.12 6.75 5.66
N ILE A 137 16.10 7.46 4.52
CA ILE A 137 14.88 7.73 3.75
C ILE A 137 14.14 6.42 3.40
N ALA A 138 14.86 5.41 2.92
CA ALA A 138 14.27 4.11 2.57
C ALA A 138 13.67 3.38 3.79
N ASP A 139 14.35 3.41 4.95
CA ASP A 139 13.86 2.79 6.19
C ASP A 139 12.60 3.52 6.72
N ILE A 140 12.54 4.85 6.57
CA ILE A 140 11.38 5.68 6.93
C ILE A 140 10.21 5.36 6.04
N ALA A 141 10.44 5.39 4.72
CA ALA A 141 9.44 5.06 3.73
C ALA A 141 8.87 3.66 3.96
N ALA A 142 9.72 2.67 4.20
CA ALA A 142 9.26 1.31 4.51
C ALA A 142 8.38 1.25 5.76
N THR A 143 8.74 2.01 6.80
CA THR A 143 7.95 2.07 8.04
C THR A 143 6.59 2.72 7.81
N THR A 144 6.54 3.86 7.12
CA THR A 144 5.28 4.56 6.82
C THR A 144 4.38 3.73 5.92
N ILE A 145 4.93 3.12 4.86
CA ILE A 145 4.21 2.22 3.95
C ILE A 145 3.61 1.01 4.71
N ASP A 146 4.37 0.36 5.60
CA ASP A 146 3.83 -0.73 6.44
C ASP A 146 2.70 -0.24 7.36
N GLN A 147 2.86 0.94 7.96
CA GLN A 147 1.84 1.53 8.84
C GLN A 147 0.55 1.81 8.07
N THR A 148 0.62 2.47 6.92
CA THR A 148 -0.53 2.76 6.06
C THR A 148 -1.26 1.49 5.67
N HIS A 149 -0.53 0.45 5.25
CA HIS A 149 -1.12 -0.85 4.96
C HIS A 149 -1.83 -1.48 6.16
N ARG A 150 -1.26 -1.40 7.36
CA ARG A 150 -1.88 -1.95 8.58
C ARG A 150 -3.13 -1.18 8.98
N ILE A 151 -3.13 0.14 8.83
CA ILE A 151 -4.29 1.00 9.07
C ILE A 151 -5.41 0.66 8.10
N GLN A 152 -5.12 0.56 6.80
CA GLN A 152 -6.11 0.16 5.78
C GLN A 152 -6.71 -1.23 6.06
N GLN A 153 -5.89 -2.20 6.45
CA GLN A 153 -6.36 -3.53 6.82
C GLN A 153 -7.27 -3.49 8.06
N ALA A 154 -6.90 -2.72 9.07
CA ALA A 154 -7.72 -2.53 10.26
C ALA A 154 -9.07 -1.89 9.93
N HIS A 155 -9.09 -0.83 9.11
CA HIS A 155 -10.33 -0.20 8.65
C HIS A 155 -11.23 -1.16 7.87
N SER A 156 -10.64 -1.95 6.96
CA SER A 156 -11.39 -2.97 6.22
C SER A 156 -12.01 -4.02 7.14
N LEU A 157 -11.25 -4.53 8.12
CA LEU A 157 -11.74 -5.49 9.10
C LEU A 157 -12.86 -4.91 9.97
N VAL A 158 -12.69 -3.68 10.47
CA VAL A 158 -13.72 -2.99 11.26
C VAL A 158 -14.99 -2.81 10.43
N SER A 159 -14.87 -2.39 9.17
CA SER A 159 -16.02 -2.25 8.26
C SER A 159 -16.76 -3.58 8.05
N GLN A 160 -16.02 -4.68 7.86
CA GLN A 160 -16.60 -6.02 7.72
C GLN A 160 -17.30 -6.48 9.00
N LEU A 161 -16.69 -6.27 10.17
CA LEU A 161 -17.28 -6.63 11.46
C LEU A 161 -18.54 -5.81 11.75
N GLN A 162 -18.50 -4.49 11.50
CA GLN A 162 -19.67 -3.63 11.67
C GLN A 162 -20.81 -4.07 10.74
N GLY A 163 -20.50 -4.33 9.46
CA GLY A 163 -21.49 -4.83 8.50
C GLY A 163 -22.10 -6.18 8.92
N ALA A 164 -21.32 -7.07 9.56
CA ALA A 164 -21.82 -8.32 10.09
C ALA A 164 -22.72 -8.14 11.32
N LEU A 165 -22.37 -7.22 12.23
CA LEU A 165 -23.18 -6.89 13.40
C LEU A 165 -24.51 -6.25 13.01
N ASP A 166 -24.48 -5.26 12.12
CA ASP A 166 -25.69 -4.59 11.62
C ASP A 166 -26.61 -5.58 10.91
N SER A 167 -26.03 -6.49 10.12
CA SER A 167 -26.77 -7.56 9.47
C SER A 167 -27.42 -8.52 10.48
N ARG A 168 -26.75 -8.82 11.60
CA ARG A 168 -27.32 -9.72 12.62
C ARG A 168 -28.52 -9.08 13.31
N VAL A 169 -28.43 -7.81 13.67
CA VAL A 169 -29.54 -7.10 14.33
C VAL A 169 -30.78 -7.09 13.44
N ILE A 170 -30.63 -6.68 12.18
CA ILE A 170 -31.78 -6.58 11.26
C ILE A 170 -32.37 -7.96 10.93
N ILE A 171 -31.53 -9.00 10.82
CA ILE A 171 -32.00 -10.38 10.58
C ILE A 171 -32.78 -10.92 11.80
N GLU A 172 -32.30 -10.70 13.02
CA GLU A 172 -33.02 -11.14 14.22
C GLU A 172 -34.34 -10.40 14.41
N GLN A 173 -34.41 -9.11 14.07
CA GLN A 173 -35.67 -8.35 14.06
C GLN A 173 -36.65 -8.90 13.03
N ALA A 174 -36.22 -9.13 11.80
CA ALA A 174 -37.06 -9.70 10.75
C ALA A 174 -37.57 -11.11 11.11
N LYS A 175 -36.72 -11.95 11.71
CA LYS A 175 -37.12 -13.26 12.24
C LYS A 175 -38.21 -13.12 13.29
N GLY A 176 -38.09 -12.17 14.22
CA GLY A 176 -39.11 -11.89 15.23
C GLY A 176 -40.45 -11.48 14.63
N ILE A 177 -40.43 -10.57 13.67
CA ILE A 177 -41.64 -10.10 12.97
C ILE A 177 -42.33 -11.27 12.24
N LEU A 178 -41.58 -12.08 11.47
CA LEU A 178 -42.18 -13.20 10.75
C LEU A 178 -42.64 -14.34 11.67
N ALA A 179 -41.87 -14.66 12.72
CA ALA A 179 -42.26 -15.68 13.68
C ALA A 179 -43.57 -15.32 14.39
N GLU A 180 -43.72 -14.06 14.80
CA GLU A 180 -44.93 -13.54 15.42
C GLU A 180 -46.12 -13.53 14.45
N ARG A 181 -45.93 -12.94 13.26
CA ARG A 181 -46.97 -12.81 12.24
C ARG A 181 -47.47 -14.15 11.70
N ASN A 182 -46.57 -15.10 11.47
CA ASN A 182 -46.90 -16.39 10.85
C ASN A 182 -47.15 -17.48 11.90
N HIS A 183 -47.05 -17.16 13.20
CA HIS A 183 -47.12 -18.13 14.31
C HIS A 183 -46.16 -19.33 14.12
N THR A 184 -44.93 -19.04 13.70
CA THR A 184 -43.88 -20.04 13.45
C THR A 184 -42.72 -19.91 14.43
N ASP A 185 -41.86 -20.93 14.50
CA ASP A 185 -40.63 -20.84 15.27
C ASP A 185 -39.55 -20.01 14.54
N PHE A 186 -38.57 -19.52 15.30
CA PHE A 186 -37.47 -18.71 14.74
C PHE A 186 -36.68 -19.40 13.61
N PRO A 187 -36.41 -20.73 13.66
CA PRO A 187 -35.81 -21.46 12.54
C PRO A 187 -36.64 -21.38 11.25
N SER A 188 -37.96 -21.59 11.32
CA SER A 188 -38.86 -21.54 10.17
C SER A 188 -38.91 -20.13 9.57
N ALA A 189 -39.04 -19.10 10.42
CA ALA A 189 -39.01 -17.70 10.00
C ALA A 189 -37.68 -17.36 9.28
N PHE A 190 -36.53 -17.81 9.81
CA PHE A 190 -35.25 -17.58 9.14
C PHE A 190 -35.12 -18.30 7.80
N GLN A 191 -35.67 -19.52 7.71
CA GLN A 191 -35.70 -20.28 6.46
C GLN A 191 -36.55 -19.58 5.40
N GLU A 192 -37.63 -18.92 5.80
CA GLU A 192 -38.46 -18.08 4.93
C GLU A 192 -37.68 -16.88 4.40
N ILE A 193 -36.98 -16.12 5.26
CA ILE A 193 -36.12 -14.99 4.85
C ILE A 193 -35.08 -15.46 3.81
N ARG A 194 -34.43 -16.61 4.06
CA ARG A 194 -33.46 -17.19 3.12
C ARG A 194 -34.09 -17.64 1.81
N SER A 195 -35.32 -18.15 1.85
CA SER A 195 -36.07 -18.57 0.67
C SER A 195 -36.36 -17.37 -0.23
N ILE A 196 -36.87 -16.27 0.36
CA ILE A 196 -37.14 -15.01 -0.34
C ILE A 196 -35.84 -14.45 -0.94
N ALA A 197 -34.77 -14.35 -0.15
CA ALA A 197 -33.46 -13.87 -0.59
C ALA A 197 -32.90 -14.67 -1.78
N ARG A 198 -33.02 -16.00 -1.75
CA ARG A 198 -32.59 -16.88 -2.84
C ARG A 198 -33.46 -16.71 -4.09
N ARG A 199 -34.79 -16.68 -3.93
CA ARG A 199 -35.73 -16.51 -5.04
C ARG A 199 -35.52 -15.20 -5.77
N GLU A 200 -35.17 -14.15 -5.04
CA GLU A 200 -34.97 -12.79 -5.59
C GLU A 200 -33.50 -12.48 -5.91
N GLN A 201 -32.55 -13.39 -5.63
CA GLN A 201 -31.11 -13.18 -5.79
C GLN A 201 -30.58 -11.93 -5.04
N ARG A 202 -31.15 -11.67 -3.87
CA ARG A 202 -30.80 -10.51 -3.03
C ARG A 202 -30.07 -10.96 -1.75
N PRO A 203 -29.21 -10.11 -1.16
CA PRO A 203 -28.62 -10.42 0.14
C PRO A 203 -29.69 -10.61 1.23
N VAL A 204 -29.51 -11.60 2.11
CA VAL A 204 -30.42 -11.91 3.23
C VAL A 204 -30.68 -10.68 4.10
N ARG A 205 -29.65 -9.85 4.36
CA ARG A 205 -29.79 -8.61 5.12
C ARG A 205 -30.76 -7.61 4.49
N THR A 206 -30.82 -7.56 3.15
CA THR A 206 -31.68 -6.63 2.42
C THR A 206 -33.13 -7.08 2.51
N VAL A 207 -33.39 -8.38 2.37
CA VAL A 207 -34.73 -8.94 2.58
C VAL A 207 -35.19 -8.74 4.02
N ALA A 208 -34.30 -8.96 5.00
CA ALA A 208 -34.60 -8.70 6.40
C ALA A 208 -34.96 -7.21 6.64
N ALA A 209 -34.23 -6.28 6.04
CA ALA A 209 -34.54 -4.86 6.11
C ALA A 209 -35.92 -4.52 5.51
N ASP A 210 -36.27 -5.12 4.37
CA ASP A 210 -37.58 -4.91 3.76
C ASP A 210 -38.72 -5.47 4.63
N ILE A 211 -38.52 -6.61 5.28
CA ILE A 211 -39.48 -7.19 6.24
C ILE A 211 -39.67 -6.24 7.42
N VAL A 212 -38.58 -5.72 8.00
CA VAL A 212 -38.63 -4.76 9.10
C VAL A 212 -39.31 -3.45 8.68
N ALA A 213 -39.11 -3.02 7.44
CA ALA A 213 -39.78 -1.85 6.86
C ALA A 213 -41.24 -2.11 6.43
N GLY A 214 -41.72 -3.35 6.51
CA GLY A 214 -43.07 -3.74 6.07
C GLY A 214 -43.26 -3.75 4.55
N LEU A 215 -42.17 -3.72 3.78
CA LEU A 215 -42.19 -3.67 2.31
C LEU A 215 -42.34 -5.07 1.67
N VAL A 216 -42.02 -6.12 2.41
CA VAL A 216 -42.23 -7.50 1.99
C VAL A 216 -43.34 -8.11 2.84
N THR A 217 -44.46 -8.42 2.19
CA THR A 217 -45.52 -9.25 2.77
C THR A 217 -45.23 -10.70 2.47
N ALA A 218 -44.93 -11.47 3.52
CA ALA A 218 -44.97 -12.94 3.47
C ALA A 218 -46.33 -13.39 2.88
N SER A 219 -46.27 -14.36 1.96
CA SER A 219 -47.44 -15.00 1.33
C SER A 219 -47.98 -16.12 2.18
#